data_AF-A0A4R4M402-F1
#
_entry.id   AF-A0A4R4M402-F1
#
_cell.length_a   1.000
_cell.length_b   1.000
_cell.length_c   1.000
_cell.angle_alpha   90.00
_cell.angle_beta   90.00
_cell.angle_gamma   90.00
#
_symmetry.space_group_name_H-M   'P 1'
#
loop_
_entity.id
_entity.type
_entity.pdbx_description
1 polymer ?
#
loop_
_entity_poly.entity_id
_entity_poly.type
_entity_poly.pdbx_seq_one_letter_code
_entity_poly.pdbx_strand_id
1 'polypeptide(L)'
;MNELTTEHSPDNGHRGLPEQARTHANTIGLFFDDLGKLVAHGVIDQGLVIGSYGTNIVRLWDVLAPYVYTERREHGLHFWIYFEDLAARTAASRPDVVYADLHMRQRPPRQEPGAGGATG
;
A
#
# COMPACT_ATOMS: atom_id res chain seq x y z
N MET A 1 9.24 2.71 -6.94
CA MET A 1 8.67 1.36 -6.66
C MET A 1 8.46 0.51 -7.92
N ASN A 2 7.99 1.06 -9.05
CA ASN A 2 7.99 0.33 -10.34
C ASN A 2 9.42 -0.06 -10.79
N GLU A 3 10.43 0.69 -10.33
CA GLU A 3 11.85 0.45 -10.58
C GLU A 3 12.37 -0.80 -9.84
N LEU A 4 11.82 -1.16 -8.67
CA LEU A 4 12.34 -2.26 -7.85
C LEU A 4 12.25 -3.61 -8.57
N THR A 5 11.08 -3.92 -9.13
CA THR A 5 10.84 -5.15 -9.91
C THR A 5 11.45 -5.11 -11.30
N THR A 6 11.74 -3.92 -11.82
CA THR A 6 12.36 -3.74 -13.14
C THR A 6 13.88 -3.90 -13.07
N GLU A 7 14.49 -3.52 -11.94
CA GLU A 7 15.95 -3.49 -11.78
C GLU A 7 16.51 -4.69 -11.00
N HIS A 8 15.68 -5.37 -10.19
CA HIS A 8 16.14 -6.45 -9.32
C HIS A 8 15.24 -7.68 -9.39
N SER A 9 15.78 -8.80 -9.88
CA SER A 9 15.05 -10.07 -9.91
C SER A 9 14.66 -10.53 -8.49
N PRO A 10 13.43 -11.04 -8.28
CA PRO A 10 13.00 -11.61 -7.00
C PRO A 10 13.61 -12.98 -6.69
N ASP A 11 14.40 -13.55 -7.60
CA ASP A 11 14.98 -14.90 -7.45
C ASP A 11 15.92 -15.02 -6.25
N ASN A 12 16.59 -13.93 -5.86
CA ASN A 12 17.48 -13.89 -4.69
C ASN A 12 16.78 -13.46 -3.40
N GLY A 13 15.45 -13.34 -3.41
CA GLY A 13 14.65 -12.96 -2.25
C GLY A 13 14.91 -11.53 -1.78
N HIS A 14 14.33 -11.19 -0.62
CA HIS A 14 14.49 -9.88 0.02
C HIS A 14 15.95 -9.62 0.45
N ARG A 15 16.68 -10.66 0.87
CA ARG A 15 18.08 -10.57 1.30
C ARG A 15 19.04 -10.25 0.16
N GLY A 16 18.69 -10.68 -1.06
CA GLY A 16 19.46 -10.43 -2.28
C GLY A 16 19.32 -9.02 -2.85
N LEU A 17 18.44 -8.18 -2.29
CA LEU A 17 18.30 -6.79 -2.71
C LEU A 17 19.54 -5.95 -2.32
N PRO A 18 19.95 -4.99 -3.17
CA PRO A 18 20.92 -3.98 -2.77
C PRO A 18 20.49 -3.25 -1.49
N GLU A 19 21.45 -2.82 -0.68
CA GLU A 19 21.17 -2.29 0.66
C GLU A 19 20.13 -1.16 0.68
N GLN A 20 20.21 -0.22 -0.26
CA GLN A 20 19.27 0.88 -0.36
C GLN A 20 17.84 0.39 -0.70
N ALA A 21 17.71 -0.50 -1.68
CA ALA A 21 16.46 -1.11 -2.07
C ALA A 21 15.83 -1.93 -0.93
N ARG A 22 16.66 -2.71 -0.23
CA ARG A 22 16.27 -3.50 0.94
C ARG A 22 15.79 -2.61 2.09
N THR A 23 16.50 -1.52 2.36
CA THR A 23 16.11 -0.55 3.40
C THR A 23 14.77 0.08 3.09
N HIS A 24 14.55 0.49 1.83
CA HIS A 24 13.27 1.06 1.41
C HIS A 24 12.13 0.04 1.50
N ALA A 25 12.36 -1.19 1.06
CA ALA A 25 11.40 -2.29 1.19
C ALA A 25 11.07 -2.57 2.67
N ASN A 26 12.07 -2.56 3.56
CA ASN A 26 11.87 -2.73 5.00
C ASN A 26 11.03 -1.60 5.60
N THR A 27 11.28 -0.35 5.25
CA THR A 27 10.47 0.78 5.74
C THR A 27 9.00 0.61 5.37
N ILE A 28 8.72 0.24 4.12
CA ILE A 28 7.34 0.06 3.64
C ILE A 28 6.71 -1.18 4.28
N GLY A 29 7.40 -2.32 4.25
CA GLY A 29 6.91 -3.59 4.77
C GLY A 29 6.61 -3.53 6.26
N LEU A 30 7.51 -2.93 7.07
CA LEU A 30 7.27 -2.77 8.51
C LEU A 30 6.12 -1.81 8.81
N PHE A 31 6.02 -0.70 8.07
CA PHE A 31 4.92 0.25 8.26
C PHE A 31 3.55 -0.40 8.05
N PHE A 32 3.36 -1.14 6.95
CA PHE A 32 2.08 -1.81 6.69
C PHE A 32 1.89 -3.08 7.53
N ASP A 33 2.95 -3.75 7.97
CA ASP A 33 2.83 -4.86 8.92
C ASP A 33 2.33 -4.38 10.28
N ASP A 34 2.87 -3.27 10.80
CA ASP A 34 2.38 -2.68 12.05
C ASP A 34 0.95 -2.16 11.91
N LEU A 35 0.59 -1.56 10.78
CA LEU A 35 -0.80 -1.14 10.53
C LEU A 35 -1.74 -2.34 10.45
N GLY A 36 -1.35 -3.39 9.75
CA GLY A 36 -2.10 -4.64 9.63
C GLY A 36 -2.30 -5.32 10.99
N LYS A 37 -1.28 -5.26 11.86
CA LYS A 37 -1.34 -5.79 13.22
C LYS A 37 -2.41 -5.06 14.05
N LEU A 38 -2.45 -3.73 13.97
CA LEU A 38 -3.47 -2.94 14.65
C LEU A 38 -4.88 -3.26 14.13
N VAL A 39 -5.06 -3.43 12.81
CA VAL A 39 -6.33 -3.83 12.21
C VAL A 39 -6.74 -5.23 12.66
N ALA A 40 -5.84 -6.21 12.59
CA ALA A 40 -6.10 -7.60 12.93
C ALA A 40 -6.51 -7.78 14.40
N HIS A 41 -5.98 -6.93 15.29
CA HIS A 41 -6.34 -6.91 16.70
C HIS A 41 -7.53 -5.99 17.04
N GLY A 42 -8.15 -5.34 16.05
CA GLY A 42 -9.32 -4.46 16.27
C GLY A 42 -9.00 -3.17 17.02
N VAL A 43 -7.72 -2.77 17.05
CA VAL A 43 -7.28 -1.51 17.69
C VAL A 43 -7.65 -0.31 16.82
N ILE A 44 -7.63 -0.49 15.50
CA ILE A 44 -8.06 0.51 14.52
C ILE A 44 -9.10 -0.08 13.58
N ASP A 45 -10.02 0.78 13.14
CA ASP A 45 -11.04 0.39 12.17
C ASP A 45 -10.42 0.04 10.81
N GLN A 46 -10.83 -1.10 10.26
CA GLN A 46 -10.36 -1.55 8.95
C GLN A 46 -10.82 -0.59 7.84
N GLY A 47 -12.04 -0.05 7.95
CA GLY A 47 -12.59 0.92 6.99
C GLY A 47 -11.72 2.17 6.89
N LEU A 48 -11.27 2.71 8.03
CA LEU A 48 -10.33 3.85 8.08
C LEU A 48 -9.07 3.57 7.26
N VAL A 49 -8.43 2.42 7.49
CA VAL A 49 -7.17 2.06 6.81
C VAL A 49 -7.38 1.85 5.31
N ILE A 50 -8.43 1.12 4.93
CA ILE A 50 -8.75 0.85 3.52
C ILE A 50 -9.15 2.13 2.79
N GLY A 51 -9.92 3.00 3.42
CA GLY A 51 -10.28 4.31 2.86
C GLY A 51 -9.07 5.21 2.67
N SER A 52 -8.10 5.18 3.59
CA SER A 52 -6.90 6.02 3.50
C SER A 52 -5.84 5.50 2.54
N TYR A 53 -5.65 4.17 2.44
CA TYR A 53 -4.50 3.58 1.73
C TYR A 53 -4.87 2.52 0.69
N GLY A 54 -6.15 2.21 0.49
CA GLY A 54 -6.65 1.00 -0.19
C GLY A 54 -5.85 0.55 -1.42
N THR A 55 -5.89 1.34 -2.49
CA THR A 55 -5.19 0.98 -3.75
C THR A 55 -3.67 0.87 -3.57
N ASN A 56 -3.09 1.65 -2.65
CA ASN A 56 -1.66 1.59 -2.37
C ASN A 56 -1.28 0.32 -1.61
N ILE A 57 -2.05 -0.11 -0.60
CA ILE A 57 -1.74 -1.34 0.16
C ILE A 57 -1.56 -2.52 -0.79
N VAL A 58 -2.56 -2.74 -1.67
CA VAL A 58 -2.54 -3.86 -2.64
C VAL A 58 -1.37 -3.72 -3.59
N ARG A 59 -1.20 -2.54 -4.20
CA ARG A 59 -0.11 -2.30 -5.16
C ARG A 59 1.28 -2.52 -4.55
N LEU A 60 1.51 -2.03 -3.32
CA LEU A 60 2.80 -2.15 -2.66
C LEU A 60 3.07 -3.60 -2.25
N TRP A 61 2.02 -4.33 -1.81
CA TRP A 61 2.13 -5.77 -1.54
C TRP A 61 2.48 -6.55 -2.80
N ASP A 62 1.79 -6.32 -3.92
CA ASP A 62 2.06 -7.04 -5.17
C ASP A 62 3.50 -6.87 -5.66
N VAL A 63 4.11 -5.71 -5.40
CA VAL A 63 5.53 -5.45 -5.70
C VAL A 63 6.47 -6.23 -4.77
N LEU A 64 6.15 -6.34 -3.48
CA LEU A 64 7.04 -6.94 -2.48
C LEU A 64 6.82 -8.45 -2.31
N ALA A 65 5.62 -8.95 -2.62
CA ALA A 65 5.20 -10.33 -2.43
C ALA A 65 6.16 -11.34 -3.07
N PRO A 66 6.67 -11.16 -4.31
CA PRO A 66 7.61 -12.11 -4.90
C PRO A 66 8.87 -12.33 -4.05
N TYR A 67 9.43 -11.26 -3.48
CA TYR A 67 10.61 -11.33 -2.63
C TYR A 67 10.30 -12.03 -1.29
N VAL A 68 9.14 -11.77 -0.71
CA VAL A 68 8.67 -12.42 0.52
C VAL A 68 8.44 -13.92 0.30
N TYR A 69 7.80 -14.29 -0.81
CA TYR A 69 7.54 -15.69 -1.14
C TYR A 69 8.80 -16.47 -1.47
N THR A 70 9.81 -15.84 -2.10
CA THR A 70 11.13 -16.47 -2.28
C THR A 70 11.77 -16.78 -0.93
N GLU A 71 11.83 -15.83 0.00
CA GLU A 71 12.38 -16.08 1.34
C GLU A 71 11.59 -17.15 2.12
N ARG A 72 10.26 -17.17 1.99
CA ARG A 72 9.42 -18.21 2.59
C ARG A 72 9.76 -19.59 2.04
N ARG A 73 9.95 -19.69 0.73
CA ARG A 73 10.28 -20.95 0.04
C ARG A 73 11.69 -21.45 0.35
N GLU A 74 12.69 -20.57 0.27
CA GLU A 74 14.10 -20.94 0.41
C GLU A 74 14.56 -21.07 1.87
N HIS A 75 13.91 -20.34 2.80
CA HIS A 75 14.38 -20.22 4.19
C HIS A 75 13.31 -20.45 5.25
N GLY A 76 12.04 -20.67 4.87
CA GLY A 76 10.94 -20.88 5.81
C GLY A 76 10.55 -19.63 6.62
N LEU A 77 11.03 -18.44 6.21
CA LEU A 77 10.83 -17.20 6.96
C LEU A 77 9.46 -16.59 6.62
N HIS A 78 8.67 -16.38 7.67
CA HIS A 78 7.38 -15.72 7.58
C HIS A 78 7.52 -14.32 8.16
N PHE A 79 7.64 -13.32 7.29
CA PHE A 79 7.73 -11.93 7.68
C PHE A 79 6.68 -11.12 6.92
N TRP A 80 6.30 -9.97 7.49
CA TRP A 80 5.22 -9.12 7.01
C TRP A 80 3.87 -9.83 6.87
N ILE A 81 3.59 -10.77 7.78
CA ILE A 81 2.35 -11.58 7.78
C ILE A 81 1.09 -10.72 7.97
N TYR A 82 1.20 -9.63 8.74
CA TYR A 82 0.07 -8.72 8.94
C TYR A 82 -0.10 -7.77 7.76
N PHE A 83 0.99 -7.45 7.05
CA PHE A 83 0.89 -6.74 5.79
C PHE A 83 0.19 -7.59 4.72
N GLU A 84 0.55 -8.87 4.60
CA GLU A 84 -0.12 -9.82 3.70
C GLU A 84 -1.63 -9.92 3.99
N ASP A 85 -2.00 -10.10 5.27
CA ASP A 85 -3.39 -10.13 5.72
C ASP A 85 -4.11 -8.80 5.41
N LEU A 86 -3.46 -7.66 5.67
CA LEU A 86 -4.01 -6.34 5.37
C LEU A 86 -4.24 -6.14 3.86
N ALA A 87 -3.31 -6.59 3.03
CA ALA A 87 -3.44 -6.53 1.57
C ALA A 87 -4.60 -7.40 1.08
N ALA A 88 -4.74 -8.62 1.63
CA ALA A 88 -5.85 -9.52 1.30
C ALA A 88 -7.22 -8.91 1.68
N ARG A 89 -7.35 -8.37 2.90
CA ARG A 89 -8.56 -7.66 3.36
C ARG A 89 -8.90 -6.48 2.47
N THR A 90 -7.88 -5.74 2.05
CA THR A 90 -8.03 -4.56 1.21
C THR A 90 -8.47 -4.93 -0.21
N ALA A 91 -7.87 -5.97 -0.81
CA ALA A 91 -8.24 -6.47 -2.13
C ALA A 91 -9.67 -7.04 -2.18
N ALA A 92 -10.14 -7.61 -1.06
CA ALA A 92 -11.52 -8.09 -0.93
C ALA A 92 -12.55 -6.96 -0.70
N SER A 93 -12.08 -5.76 -0.35
CA SER A 93 -12.94 -4.62 -0.03
C SER A 93 -13.07 -3.68 -1.23
N ARG A 94 -14.23 -3.01 -1.33
CA ARG A 94 -14.51 -1.98 -2.33
C ARG A 94 -14.27 -0.59 -1.73
N PRO A 95 -13.20 0.15 -2.09
CA PRO A 95 -12.90 1.46 -1.49
C PRO A 95 -14.03 2.48 -1.69
N ASP A 96 -14.76 2.37 -2.80
CA ASP A 96 -15.95 3.16 -3.12
C ASP A 96 -17.06 3.03 -2.07
N VAL A 97 -17.18 1.87 -1.43
CA VAL A 97 -18.14 1.63 -0.34
C VAL A 97 -17.72 2.36 0.94
N VAL A 98 -16.42 2.40 1.24
CA VAL A 98 -15.89 3.09 2.43
C VAL A 98 -16.12 4.60 2.33
N TYR A 99 -15.89 5.19 1.16
CA TYR A 99 -16.09 6.64 0.97
C TYR A 99 -17.56 7.05 1.02
N ALA A 100 -18.47 6.18 0.56
CA ALA A 100 -19.90 6.44 0.59
C ALA A 100 -20.44 6.56 2.03
N ASP A 101 -19.98 5.71 2.94
CA ASP A 101 -20.41 5.71 4.35
C ASP A 101 -19.92 6.93 5.14
N LEU A 102 -18.78 7.52 4.75
CA LEU A 102 -18.15 8.60 5.51
C LEU A 102 -18.71 10.00 5.20
N HIS A 103 -19.69 10.13 4.29
CA HIS A 103 -20.30 11.40 3.87
C HIS A 103 -19.26 12.52 3.63
N MET A 104 -18.14 12.15 2.98
CA MET A 104 -17.00 13.06 2.80
C MET A 104 -17.39 14.32 2.04
N ARG A 105 -16.94 15.48 2.51
CA ARG A 105 -17.16 16.77 1.83
C ARG A 105 -16.09 16.97 0.75
N GLN A 106 -16.54 17.34 -0.45
CA GLN A 106 -15.63 17.76 -1.51
C GLN A 106 -15.34 19.25 -1.42
N ARG A 107 -14.08 19.63 -1.62
CA ARG A 107 -13.66 21.02 -1.79
C ARG A 107 -13.03 21.17 -3.17
N PRO A 108 -13.71 21.78 -4.15
CA PRO A 108 -13.12 22.02 -5.46
C PRO A 108 -11.92 22.99 -5.35
N PRO A 109 -11.00 22.96 -6.32
CA PRO A 109 -9.92 23.95 -6.40
C PRO A 109 -10.51 25.37 -6.34
N ARG A 110 -9.82 26.28 -5.64
CA ARG A 110 -10.18 27.70 -5.65
C ARG A 110 -10.14 28.18 -7.11
N GLN A 111 -11.28 28.57 -7.67
CA GLN A 111 -11.29 29.26 -8.95
C GLN A 111 -10.75 30.67 -8.73
N GLU A 112 -9.68 31.03 -9.43
CA GLU A 112 -9.23 32.42 -9.46
C GLU A 112 -10.25 33.26 -10.24
N PRO A 113 -10.64 34.44 -9.74
CA PRO A 113 -11.52 35.32 -10.48
C PRO A 113 -10.77 35.90 -11.68
N GLY A 114 -11.10 35.43 -12.89
CA GLY A 114 -10.86 36.17 -14.13
C GLY A 114 -9.92 35.51 -15.16
N ALA A 115 -10.42 34.50 -15.88
CA ALA A 115 -10.01 34.24 -17.26
C ALA A 115 -11.26 34.13 -18.13
N GLY A 116 -12.03 35.22 -18.18
CA GLY A 116 -13.27 35.31 -18.93
C GLY A 116 -13.58 36.76 -19.25
N GLY A 117 -13.07 37.24 -20.39
CA GLY A 117 -13.34 38.60 -20.86
C GLY A 117 -12.45 39.03 -22.02
N ALA A 118 -12.48 38.31 -23.15
CA ALA A 118 -11.98 38.82 -24.42
C ALA A 118 -12.74 38.17 -25.60
N THR A 119 -14.01 38.55 -25.75
CA THR A 119 -14.74 38.50 -27.03
C THR A 119 -15.83 39.55 -26.99
N GLY A 120 -15.72 40.58 -27.83
CA GLY A 120 -16.70 41.65 -28.00
C GLY A 120 -16.05 43.00 -28.16
#